data_AF-A0A485B8U1-F1
#
_entry.id   AF-A0A485B8U1-F1
#
_cell.length_a   1.000
_cell.length_b   1.000
_cell.length_c   1.000
_cell.angle_alpha   90.00
_cell.angle_beta   90.00
_cell.angle_gamma   90.00
#
_symmetry.space_group_name_H-M   'P 1'
#
loop_
_entity.id
_entity.type
_entity.pdbx_description
1 polymer ?
#
loop_
_entity_poly.entity_id
_entity_poly.type
_entity_poly.pdbx_seq_one_letter_code
_entity_poly.pdbx_strand_id
1 'polypeptide(L)'
;MSDGYEGVQWNISVNTQTDNISIGVNLEGMMYKDWPIARLIRTELTNPELLNVIPQLENPDVIFMTFSRDAWQVASRPEIKEKYIGGKSFSLSELTYENWHSILVEAQECLDQKYDYQRRNTQDVTLIKKDGHHVVRAMPVSPHLTIWSPLLINGSVEESIKNKIAQLNLIYLWMVKRAC
;
A
#
# COMPACT_ATOMS: atom_id res chain seq x y z
N MET A 1 -4.26 -10.51 -10.42
CA MET A 1 -3.87 -11.93 -10.28
C MET A 1 -4.05 -12.22 -8.79
N SER A 2 -4.99 -13.06 -8.39
CA SER A 2 -5.20 -13.35 -6.95
C SER A 2 -4.69 -14.75 -6.67
N ASP A 3 -3.78 -14.89 -5.71
CA ASP A 3 -3.24 -16.16 -5.26
C ASP A 3 -4.05 -16.80 -4.12
N GLY A 4 -5.15 -16.16 -3.71
CA GLY A 4 -6.09 -16.68 -2.73
C GLY A 4 -5.76 -16.35 -1.27
N TYR A 5 -4.71 -15.58 -0.98
CA TYR A 5 -4.49 -15.08 0.38
C TYR A 5 -5.47 -13.96 0.73
N GLU A 6 -6.10 -14.04 1.90
CA GLU A 6 -7.03 -13.03 2.38
C GLU A 6 -6.28 -11.71 2.67
N GLY A 7 -6.46 -10.74 1.77
CA GLY A 7 -6.02 -9.35 1.94
C GLY A 7 -4.77 -8.96 1.15
N VAL A 8 -3.83 -9.88 0.89
CA VAL A 8 -2.63 -9.61 0.07
C VAL A 8 -2.87 -10.05 -1.36
N GLN A 9 -2.66 -9.16 -2.34
CA GLN A 9 -2.94 -9.48 -3.75
C GLN A 9 -1.85 -8.99 -4.70
N TRP A 10 -1.63 -9.75 -5.78
CA TRP A 10 -0.77 -9.35 -6.90
C TRP A 10 -1.56 -8.54 -7.94
N ASN A 11 -1.08 -7.33 -8.22
CA ASN A 11 -1.69 -6.46 -9.20
C ASN A 11 -0.73 -6.08 -10.31
N ILE A 12 -1.27 -5.88 -11.51
CA ILE A 12 -0.57 -5.30 -12.66
C ILE A 12 -1.32 -4.02 -13.02
N SER A 13 -0.57 -2.93 -13.16
CA SER A 13 -1.05 -1.63 -13.61
C SER A 13 -0.49 -1.35 -15.00
N VAL A 14 -1.34 -0.88 -15.91
CA VAL A 14 -0.98 -0.49 -17.28
C VAL A 14 -1.50 0.91 -17.52
N ASN A 15 -0.60 1.85 -17.76
CA ASN A 15 -0.93 3.19 -18.23
C ASN A 15 -0.67 3.27 -19.73
N THR A 16 -1.73 3.26 -20.54
CA THR A 16 -1.66 3.29 -22.00
C THR A 16 -1.29 4.66 -22.58
N GLN A 17 -1.26 5.72 -21.77
CA GLN A 17 -0.85 7.05 -22.22
C GLN A 17 0.66 7.26 -22.10
N THR A 18 1.29 6.56 -21.15
CA THR A 18 2.72 6.68 -20.89
C THR A 18 3.49 5.39 -21.17
N ASP A 19 2.81 4.36 -21.68
CA ASP A 19 3.30 2.99 -21.86
C ASP A 19 3.96 2.39 -20.60
N ASN A 20 3.57 2.88 -19.42
CA ASN A 20 4.15 2.41 -18.17
C ASN A 20 3.38 1.19 -17.68
N ILE A 21 4.11 0.09 -17.49
CA ILE A 21 3.60 -1.13 -16.89
C ILE A 21 4.28 -1.32 -15.54
N SER A 22 3.52 -1.72 -14.54
CA SER A 22 4.04 -2.02 -13.22
C SER A 22 3.34 -3.24 -12.67
N ILE A 23 4.05 -3.99 -11.83
CA ILE A 23 3.48 -5.08 -11.05
C ILE A 23 3.83 -4.82 -9.58
N GLY A 24 2.92 -5.24 -8.71
CA GLY A 24 3.04 -4.93 -7.31
C GLY A 24 2.20 -5.85 -6.46
N VAL A 25 2.41 -5.72 -5.17
CA VAL A 25 1.57 -6.34 -4.15
C VAL A 25 0.86 -5.25 -3.36
N ASN A 26 -0.40 -5.50 -3.02
CA ASN A 26 -1.15 -4.60 -2.17
C ASN A 26 -1.82 -5.32 -1.00
N LEU A 27 -2.14 -4.52 0.01
CA LEU A 27 -2.91 -4.91 1.18
C LEU A 27 -3.91 -3.81 1.48
N GLU A 28 -5.20 -4.14 1.43
CA GLU A 28 -6.30 -3.17 1.57
C GLU A 28 -7.05 -3.34 2.90
N GLY A 29 -7.49 -2.22 3.48
CA GLY A 29 -8.50 -2.20 4.54
C GLY A 29 -9.91 -2.41 3.99
N MET A 30 -10.17 -3.57 3.39
CA MET A 30 -11.54 -4.01 3.05
C MET A 30 -12.19 -4.77 4.20
N MET A 31 -13.50 -5.06 4.07
CA MET A 31 -14.25 -5.92 5.01
C MET A 31 -13.80 -7.39 4.91
N TYR A 32 -12.53 -7.64 5.19
CA TYR A 32 -12.05 -8.98 5.50
C TYR A 32 -12.41 -9.30 6.94
N LYS A 33 -12.59 -10.59 7.23
CA LYS A 33 -12.60 -11.05 8.61
C LYS A 33 -11.21 -10.75 9.21
N ASP A 34 -11.17 -10.28 10.45
CA ASP A 34 -9.95 -10.10 11.25
C ASP A 34 -8.94 -9.01 10.78
N TRP A 35 -9.27 -8.22 9.75
CA TRP A 35 -8.52 -7.03 9.27
C TRP A 35 -7.00 -7.22 9.10
N PRO A 36 -6.55 -7.91 8.02
CA PRO A 36 -5.14 -8.20 7.77
C PRO A 36 -4.21 -6.97 7.81
N ILE A 37 -4.66 -5.82 7.30
CA ILE A 37 -3.88 -4.57 7.36
C ILE A 37 -3.68 -4.05 8.79
N ALA A 38 -4.66 -4.22 9.67
CA ALA A 38 -4.55 -3.84 11.07
C ALA A 38 -3.49 -4.69 11.79
N ARG A 39 -3.43 -5.99 11.46
CA ARG A 39 -2.38 -6.90 11.96
C ARG A 39 -1.01 -6.49 11.47
N LEU A 40 -0.84 -6.20 10.17
CA LEU A 40 0.43 -5.74 9.63
C LEU A 40 0.91 -4.47 10.34
N ILE A 41 0.03 -3.46 10.45
CA ILE A 41 0.36 -2.19 11.09
C ILE A 41 0.79 -2.41 12.54
N ARG A 42 -0.01 -3.13 13.34
CA ARG A 42 0.31 -3.41 14.76
C ARG A 42 1.62 -4.16 14.92
N THR A 43 1.85 -5.13 14.04
CA THR A 43 3.02 -5.99 14.11
C THR A 43 4.30 -5.23 13.73
N GLU A 44 4.25 -4.38 12.70
CA GLU A 44 5.41 -3.57 12.31
C GLU A 44 5.67 -2.40 13.28
N LEU A 45 4.64 -1.87 13.94
CA LEU A 45 4.80 -0.89 15.03
C LEU A 45 5.51 -1.49 16.26
N THR A 46 5.35 -2.79 16.51
CA THR A 46 5.92 -3.47 17.69
C THR A 46 7.24 -4.17 17.40
N ASN A 47 7.41 -4.74 16.21
CA ASN A 47 8.61 -5.46 15.79
C ASN A 47 8.84 -5.30 14.27
N PRO A 48 9.41 -4.15 13.84
CA PRO A 48 9.57 -3.81 12.42
C PRO A 48 10.51 -4.79 11.71
N GLU A 49 10.11 -5.28 10.54
CA GLU A 49 10.94 -6.17 9.71
C GLU A 49 11.09 -5.71 8.28
N LEU A 50 10.23 -4.82 7.77
CA LEU A 50 10.35 -4.35 6.39
C LEU A 50 11.77 -3.82 6.11
N LEU A 51 12.34 -3.06 7.06
CA LEU A 51 13.69 -2.49 6.96
C LEU A 51 14.81 -3.55 6.95
N ASN A 52 14.55 -4.76 7.45
CA ASN A 52 15.47 -5.89 7.38
C ASN A 52 15.30 -6.70 6.09
N VAL A 53 14.14 -6.61 5.45
CA VAL A 53 13.84 -7.25 4.16
C VAL A 53 14.45 -6.45 3.01
N ILE A 54 14.37 -5.12 3.07
CA ILE A 54 14.84 -4.22 1.99
C ILE A 54 16.28 -4.50 1.52
N PRO A 55 17.28 -4.69 2.40
CA PRO A 55 18.66 -4.99 1.98
C PRO A 55 18.84 -6.32 1.25
N GLN A 56 17.85 -7.22 1.29
CA GLN A 56 17.87 -8.52 0.62
C GLN A 56 17.22 -8.47 -0.77
N LEU A 57 16.59 -7.34 -1.13
CA LEU A 57 15.95 -7.15 -2.42
C LEU A 57 16.99 -6.82 -3.49
N GLU A 58 16.71 -7.29 -4.70
CA GLU A 58 17.42 -6.82 -5.88
C GLU A 58 16.87 -5.44 -6.30
N ASN A 59 17.75 -4.44 -6.43
CA ASN A 59 17.44 -3.06 -6.84
C ASN A 59 16.25 -2.43 -6.08
N PRO A 60 16.34 -2.26 -4.74
CA PRO A 60 15.27 -1.66 -3.94
C PRO A 60 14.97 -0.20 -4.33
N ASP A 61 15.89 0.47 -5.01
CA ASP A 61 15.76 1.85 -5.51
C ASP A 61 14.64 2.03 -6.55
N VAL A 62 14.33 0.96 -7.31
CA VAL A 62 13.24 0.94 -8.31
C VAL A 62 11.95 0.30 -7.80
N ILE A 63 11.87 0.04 -6.49
CA ILE A 63 10.67 -0.49 -5.85
C ILE A 63 10.08 0.62 -4.99
N PHE A 64 8.81 0.92 -5.24
CA PHE A 64 8.13 2.07 -4.66
C PHE A 64 6.99 1.63 -3.75
N MET A 65 6.97 2.13 -2.53
CA MET A 65 5.90 1.93 -1.57
C MET A 65 5.04 3.18 -1.46
N THR A 66 3.73 2.98 -1.46
CA THR A 66 2.74 4.01 -1.14
C THR A 66 1.79 3.49 -0.08
N PHE A 67 1.63 4.26 0.99
CA PHE A 67 0.55 4.08 1.94
C PHE A 67 -0.52 5.15 1.68
N SER A 68 -1.74 4.70 1.46
CA SER A 68 -2.88 5.55 1.07
C SER A 68 -3.94 5.53 2.15
N ARG A 69 -4.62 6.66 2.33
CA ARG A 69 -5.93 6.73 2.97
C ARG A 69 -7.01 6.57 1.91
N ASP A 70 -7.85 5.56 2.06
CA ASP A 70 -8.86 5.20 1.07
C ASP A 70 -10.27 5.38 1.60
N ALA A 71 -11.09 6.09 0.82
CA ALA A 71 -12.51 6.26 1.05
C ALA A 71 -13.33 5.52 -0.02
N TRP A 72 -13.33 4.18 0.02
CA TRP A 72 -14.00 3.30 -0.96
C TRP A 72 -15.52 3.50 -1.11
N GLN A 73 -16.15 4.33 -0.29
CA GLN A 73 -17.61 4.52 -0.27
C GLN A 73 -18.14 5.55 -1.28
N VAL A 74 -17.30 6.09 -2.16
CA VAL A 74 -17.71 7.02 -3.23
C VAL A 74 -17.46 6.41 -4.62
N ALA A 75 -18.23 6.85 -5.61
CA ALA A 75 -18.25 6.29 -6.97
C ALA A 75 -16.90 6.36 -7.72
N SER A 76 -15.98 7.21 -7.26
CA SER A 76 -14.59 7.25 -7.72
C SER A 76 -13.70 7.54 -6.51
N ARG A 77 -12.62 6.77 -6.33
CA ARG A 77 -11.62 6.98 -5.26
C ARG A 77 -11.18 8.45 -5.30
N PRO A 78 -11.51 9.25 -4.26
CA PRO A 78 -11.17 10.65 -4.27
C PRO A 78 -9.68 10.78 -3.94
N GLU A 79 -9.03 11.78 -4.51
CA GLU A 79 -7.65 12.08 -4.13
C GLU A 79 -7.64 12.79 -2.79
N ILE A 80 -6.93 12.22 -1.81
CA ILE A 80 -6.83 12.73 -0.44
C ILE A 80 -5.41 13.26 -0.21
N LYS A 81 -5.30 14.53 0.18
CA LYS A 81 -4.02 15.23 0.37
C LYS A 81 -3.65 15.32 1.84
N GLU A 82 -2.75 14.45 2.30
CA GLU A 82 -2.32 14.35 3.69
C GLU A 82 -0.78 14.21 3.82
N LYS A 83 -0.26 14.14 5.05
CA LYS A 83 1.14 14.51 5.36
C LYS A 83 2.14 13.41 5.01
N TYR A 84 1.96 12.19 5.53
CA TYR A 84 2.81 11.03 5.17
C TYR A 84 2.01 9.94 4.44
N ILE A 85 0.75 9.75 4.80
CA ILE A 85 -0.23 9.06 3.95
C ILE A 85 -0.96 10.10 3.10
N GLY A 86 -1.30 9.76 1.85
CA GLY A 86 -1.85 10.74 0.90
C GLY A 86 -1.26 10.64 -0.50
N GLY A 87 -0.92 9.42 -0.93
CA GLY A 87 -0.37 9.17 -2.27
C GLY A 87 1.13 9.48 -2.42
N LYS A 88 1.81 9.83 -1.31
CA LYS A 88 3.27 9.96 -1.33
C LYS A 88 3.90 8.59 -1.58
N SER A 89 4.70 8.52 -2.63
CA SER A 89 5.50 7.35 -2.99
C SER A 89 6.90 7.48 -2.40
N PHE A 90 7.42 6.40 -1.85
CA PHE A 90 8.78 6.29 -1.32
C PHE A 90 9.50 5.19 -2.08
N SER A 91 10.73 5.44 -2.53
CA SER A 91 11.61 4.34 -2.91
C SER A 91 11.93 3.52 -1.66
N LEU A 92 11.95 2.19 -1.76
CA LEU A 92 12.24 1.34 -0.61
C LEU A 92 13.66 1.57 -0.08
N SER A 93 14.61 1.95 -0.93
CA SER A 93 15.98 2.27 -0.50
C SER A 93 16.07 3.53 0.37
N GLU A 94 15.07 4.41 0.33
CA GLU A 94 15.02 5.68 1.09
C GLU A 94 14.22 5.56 2.39
N LEU A 95 13.63 4.38 2.65
CA LEU A 95 12.77 4.18 3.81
C LEU A 95 13.61 4.05 5.09
N THR A 96 13.50 5.05 5.96
CA THR A 96 14.11 5.02 7.30
C THR A 96 13.14 4.49 8.34
N TYR A 97 13.65 4.16 9.53
CA TYR A 97 12.82 3.78 10.67
C TYR A 97 11.81 4.88 11.04
N GLU A 98 12.25 6.13 11.10
CA GLU A 98 11.42 7.27 11.49
C GLU A 98 10.29 7.49 10.48
N ASN A 99 10.60 7.42 9.18
CA ASN A 99 9.61 7.54 8.12
C ASN A 99 8.62 6.38 8.15
N TRP A 100 9.11 5.13 8.28
CA TRP A 100 8.24 3.95 8.35
C TRP A 100 7.31 3.99 9.55
N HIS A 101 7.85 4.28 10.73
CA HIS A 101 7.06 4.40 11.96
C HIS A 101 5.99 5.50 11.83
N SER A 102 6.36 6.68 11.30
CA SER A 102 5.40 7.77 11.10
C SER A 102 4.26 7.41 10.13
N ILE A 103 4.59 6.72 9.04
CA ILE A 103 3.60 6.21 8.07
C ILE A 103 2.64 5.23 8.75
N LEU A 104 3.16 4.30 9.56
CA LEU A 104 2.34 3.30 10.26
C LEU A 104 1.42 3.92 11.31
N VAL A 105 1.91 4.91 12.07
CA VAL A 105 1.09 5.63 13.06
C VAL A 105 -0.07 6.33 12.35
N GLU A 106 0.20 7.07 11.27
CA GLU A 106 -0.85 7.77 10.51
C GLU A 106 -1.82 6.79 9.83
N ALA A 107 -1.32 5.65 9.33
CA ALA A 107 -2.15 4.58 8.78
C ALA A 107 -3.06 3.94 9.83
N GLN A 108 -2.59 3.78 11.07
CA GLN A 108 -3.38 3.25 12.18
C GLN A 108 -4.55 4.16 12.54
N GLU A 109 -4.40 5.48 12.41
CA GLU A 109 -5.49 6.44 12.68
C GLU A 109 -6.71 6.21 11.77
N CYS A 110 -6.49 5.67 10.56
CA CYS A 110 -7.56 5.28 9.64
C CYS A 110 -8.44 4.14 10.21
N LEU A 111 -8.03 3.48 11.29
CA LEU A 111 -8.71 2.36 11.92
C LEU A 111 -9.32 2.76 13.26
N ASP A 112 -10.51 2.24 13.57
CA ASP A 112 -11.27 2.62 14.77
C ASP A 112 -10.74 1.91 16.01
N GLN A 113 -10.01 2.66 16.85
CA GLN A 113 -9.46 2.17 18.11
C GLN A 113 -10.52 1.60 19.07
N LYS A 114 -11.76 2.11 19.06
CA LYS A 114 -12.83 1.62 19.95
C LYS A 114 -13.24 0.18 19.63
N TYR A 115 -12.88 -0.31 18.45
CA TYR A 115 -13.17 -1.64 17.94
C TYR A 115 -11.87 -2.41 17.70
N ASP A 116 -10.84 -2.16 18.51
CA ASP A 116 -9.53 -2.82 18.40
C ASP A 116 -8.93 -2.73 16.99
N TYR A 117 -9.17 -1.61 16.30
CA TYR A 117 -8.72 -1.35 14.93
C TYR A 117 -9.30 -2.31 13.88
N GLN A 118 -10.37 -3.05 14.20
CA GLN A 118 -11.07 -4.01 13.33
C GLN A 118 -12.16 -3.38 12.45
N ARG A 119 -12.06 -2.07 12.19
CA ARG A 119 -12.93 -1.36 11.23
C ARG A 119 -12.38 0.00 10.85
N ARG A 120 -12.99 0.61 9.82
CA ARG A 120 -12.74 1.98 9.38
C ARG A 120 -13.05 2.98 10.50
N ASN A 121 -12.19 3.97 10.64
CA ASN A 121 -12.47 5.18 11.39
C ASN A 121 -13.13 6.23 10.49
N THR A 122 -13.91 7.13 11.07
CA THR A 122 -14.43 8.32 10.36
C THR A 122 -13.53 9.50 10.66
N GLN A 123 -13.01 10.14 9.63
CA GLN A 123 -12.07 11.25 9.76
C GLN A 123 -12.43 12.39 8.81
N ASP A 124 -12.05 13.60 9.19
CA ASP A 124 -12.05 14.76 8.30
C ASP A 124 -10.86 14.66 7.34
N VAL A 125 -11.16 14.45 6.05
CA VAL A 125 -10.14 14.32 5.01
C VAL A 125 -10.18 15.49 4.03
N THR A 126 -9.01 15.90 3.54
CA THR A 126 -8.90 16.95 2.52
C THR A 126 -8.98 16.32 1.13
N LEU A 127 -10.13 16.47 0.47
CA LEU A 127 -10.37 15.98 -0.88
C LEU A 127 -9.87 17.00 -1.90
N ILE A 128 -9.10 16.55 -2.90
CA ILE A 128 -8.78 17.34 -4.09
C ILE A 128 -9.85 17.09 -5.15
N LYS A 129 -10.52 18.15 -5.60
CA LYS A 129 -11.46 18.09 -6.72
C LYS A 129 -10.74 18.18 -8.06
N LYS A 130 -11.44 17.80 -9.15
CA LYS A 130 -10.91 17.86 -10.52
C LYS A 130 -10.48 19.26 -10.96
N ASP A 131 -11.07 20.29 -10.38
CA ASP A 131 -10.76 21.71 -10.61
C ASP A 131 -9.61 22.22 -9.72
N GLY A 132 -8.98 21.35 -8.94
CA GLY A 132 -7.89 21.69 -8.00
C GLY A 132 -8.36 22.28 -6.67
N HIS A 133 -9.67 22.51 -6.47
CA HIS A 133 -10.17 23.00 -5.20
C HIS A 133 -10.14 21.92 -4.12
N HIS A 134 -9.85 22.33 -2.89
CA HIS A 134 -9.84 21.44 -1.74
C HIS A 134 -11.14 21.55 -0.95
N VAL A 135 -11.69 20.42 -0.51
CA VAL A 135 -12.84 20.38 0.39
C VAL A 135 -12.57 19.40 1.51
N VAL A 136 -12.83 19.83 2.75
CA VAL A 136 -12.79 18.94 3.91
C VAL A 136 -14.12 18.21 4.03
N ARG A 137 -14.07 16.89 4.24
CA ARG A 137 -15.26 16.07 4.44
C ARG A 137 -15.01 14.98 5.48
N ALA A 138 -15.92 14.85 6.44
CA ALA A 138 -15.97 13.69 7.33
C ALA A 138 -16.43 12.46 6.56
N MET A 139 -15.63 11.40 6.51
CA MET A 139 -16.01 10.13 5.89
C MET A 139 -15.25 8.93 6.47
N PRO A 140 -15.80 7.71 6.34
CA PRO A 140 -15.09 6.50 6.74
C PRO A 140 -13.91 6.25 5.80
N VAL A 141 -12.75 5.99 6.38
CA VAL A 141 -11.50 5.74 5.65
C VAL A 141 -10.86 4.44 6.08
N SER A 142 -10.00 3.91 5.21
CA SER A 142 -9.22 2.71 5.48
C SER A 142 -7.78 2.89 4.98
N PRO A 143 -6.80 2.29 5.66
CA PRO A 143 -5.43 2.25 5.17
C PRO A 143 -5.34 1.33 3.94
N HIS A 144 -4.45 1.64 2.99
CA HIS A 144 -4.12 0.80 1.83
C HIS A 144 -2.63 0.89 1.53
N LEU A 145 -1.93 -0.22 1.69
CA LEU A 145 -0.52 -0.36 1.36
C LEU A 145 -0.36 -0.92 -0.06
N THR A 146 0.43 -0.27 -0.90
CA THR A 146 0.84 -0.79 -2.20
C THR A 146 2.35 -0.72 -2.33
N ILE A 147 2.95 -1.76 -2.92
CA ILE A 147 4.37 -1.78 -3.27
C ILE A 147 4.50 -2.21 -4.73
N TRP A 148 5.06 -1.33 -5.56
CA TRP A 148 5.12 -1.47 -7.02
C TRP A 148 6.55 -1.46 -7.52
N SER A 149 6.80 -2.20 -8.59
CA SER A 149 8.03 -2.08 -9.37
C SER A 149 7.70 -1.99 -10.86
N PRO A 150 8.41 -1.14 -11.63
CA PRO A 150 8.25 -1.08 -13.08
C PRO A 150 8.49 -2.44 -13.72
N LEU A 151 7.64 -2.81 -14.67
CA LEU A 151 7.75 -4.01 -15.49
C LEU A 151 8.20 -3.61 -16.89
N LEU A 152 9.45 -3.94 -17.22
CA LEU A 152 9.97 -3.81 -18.57
C LEU A 152 9.78 -5.14 -19.30
N ILE A 153 9.15 -5.11 -20.46
CA ILE A 153 8.92 -6.29 -21.29
C ILE A 153 10.02 -6.36 -22.34
N ASN A 154 11.00 -7.22 -22.10
CA ASN A 154 12.08 -7.50 -23.04
C ASN A 154 11.95 -8.93 -23.54
N GLY A 155 11.43 -9.11 -24.75
CA GLY A 155 11.17 -10.43 -25.32
C GLY A 155 9.89 -11.05 -24.77
N SER A 156 10.00 -12.12 -23.97
CA SER A 156 8.84 -12.86 -23.46
C SER A 156 8.13 -12.10 -22.34
N VAL A 157 6.82 -11.85 -22.52
CA VAL A 157 5.95 -11.24 -21.50
C VAL A 157 5.88 -12.11 -20.26
N GLU A 158 5.72 -13.42 -20.44
CA GLU A 158 5.61 -14.38 -19.34
C GLU A 158 6.87 -14.41 -18.49
N GLU A 159 8.05 -14.42 -19.13
CA GLU A 159 9.33 -14.41 -18.43
C GLU A 159 9.55 -13.08 -17.70
N SER A 160 9.20 -11.96 -18.32
CA SER A 160 9.28 -10.63 -17.71
C SER A 160 8.42 -10.56 -16.43
N ILE A 161 7.19 -11.08 -16.48
CA ILE A 161 6.30 -11.16 -15.32
C ILE A 161 6.87 -12.08 -14.24
N LYS A 162 7.34 -13.28 -14.60
CA LYS A 162 7.92 -14.25 -13.63
C LYS A 162 9.13 -13.67 -12.91
N ASN A 163 10.05 -13.05 -13.65
CA ASN A 163 11.24 -12.42 -13.07
C ASN A 163 10.86 -11.31 -12.10
N LYS A 164 9.84 -10.53 -12.44
CA LYS A 164 9.38 -9.43 -11.59
C LYS A 164 8.62 -9.90 -10.35
N ILE A 165 7.84 -10.99 -10.45
CA ILE A 165 7.26 -11.67 -9.28
C ILE A 165 8.37 -12.19 -8.37
N ALA A 166 9.42 -12.80 -8.93
CA ALA A 166 10.56 -13.29 -8.15
C ALA A 166 11.28 -12.14 -7.40
N GLN A 167 11.48 -10.99 -8.04
CA GLN A 167 12.05 -9.80 -7.40
C GLN A 167 11.22 -9.34 -6.20
N LEU A 168 9.89 -9.33 -6.33
CA LEU A 168 8.97 -8.88 -5.29
C LEU A 168 8.59 -9.97 -4.27
N ASN A 169 9.06 -11.20 -4.44
CA ASN A 169 8.63 -12.33 -3.63
C ASN A 169 8.95 -12.16 -2.14
N LEU A 170 10.10 -11.56 -1.79
CA LEU A 170 10.43 -11.28 -0.39
C LEU A 170 9.47 -10.25 0.23
N ILE A 171 9.05 -9.24 -0.53
CA ILE A 171 8.02 -8.29 -0.08
C ILE A 171 6.68 -8.98 0.09
N TYR A 172 6.28 -9.81 -0.87
CA TYR A 172 5.04 -10.58 -0.80
C TYR A 172 5.00 -11.47 0.46
N LEU A 173 6.06 -12.25 0.69
CA LEU A 173 6.16 -13.14 1.86
C LEU A 173 6.18 -12.35 3.18
N TRP A 174 6.89 -11.22 3.22
CA TRP A 174 6.84 -10.32 4.37
C TRP A 174 5.41 -9.83 4.64
N MET A 175 4.71 -9.36 3.60
CA MET A 175 3.36 -8.82 3.71
C MET A 175 2.38 -9.90 4.20
N VAL A 176 2.45 -11.11 3.64
CA VAL A 176 1.64 -12.26 4.09
C VAL A 176 1.96 -12.61 5.55
N LYS A 177 3.24 -12.75 5.91
CA LYS A 177 3.67 -13.08 7.28
C LYS A 177 3.17 -12.07 8.32
N ARG A 178 3.13 -10.78 7.97
CA ARG A 178 2.71 -9.71 8.89
C ARG A 178 1.20 -9.50 8.90
N ALA A 179 0.52 -9.88 7.83
CA ALA A 179 -0.92 -9.74 7.68
C ALA A 179 -1.71 -10.99 8.10
N CYS A 180 -1.10 -12.16 8.28
CA CYS A 180 -1.74 -13.42 8.67
C CYS A 180 -1.51 -13.80 10.14
#